data_AF-A0A946UQ45-F1
#
_entry.id   AF-A0A946UQ45-F1
#
_cell.length_a   1.000
_cell.length_b   1.000
_cell.length_c   1.000
_cell.angle_alpha   90.00
_cell.angle_beta   90.00
_cell.angle_gamma   90.00
#
_symmetry.space_group_name_H-M   'P 1'
#
loop_
_entity.id
_entity.type
_entity.pdbx_description
1 polymer ?
#
loop_
_entity_poly.entity_id
_entity_poly.type
_entity_poly.pdbx_seq_one_letter_code
_entity_poly.pdbx_strand_id
1 'polypeptide(L)'
;MRVLTPITLFVAAAALVACGKSPEKPTPSAPPASTTTVPADIGKSVDALFAGIPAPDAGTEAGNLLLSEYSGPYDGVPHFDRMDVAGLKPALEAGMARNLAEIEAIANNPDAPTFANTIIALERAGDALGRVFTYWGIWSSNMSTPEFRGIQQE
;
A
#
# COMPACT_ATOMS: atom_id res chain seq x y z
N MET A 1 32.11 -42.26 -51.42
CA MET A 1 32.13 -42.76 -50.03
C MET A 1 31.05 -42.00 -49.26
N ARG A 2 30.10 -42.74 -48.65
CA ARG A 2 28.89 -42.32 -47.89
C ARG A 2 27.70 -41.85 -48.76
N VAL A 3 26.80 -42.71 -49.27
CA VAL A 3 25.71 -43.52 -48.62
C VAL A 3 24.69 -42.57 -47.96
N LEU A 4 23.55 -42.18 -48.54
CA LEU A 4 22.31 -42.87 -48.97
C LEU A 4 21.56 -43.60 -47.83
N THR A 5 20.49 -42.97 -47.29
CA THR A 5 19.31 -43.70 -46.79
C THR A 5 18.03 -42.82 -46.75
N PRO A 6 16.87 -43.33 -47.20
CA PRO A 6 15.62 -42.56 -47.36
C PRO A 6 14.55 -42.85 -46.29
N ILE A 7 13.57 -41.94 -46.26
CA ILE A 7 12.15 -42.04 -45.87
C ILE A 7 11.68 -43.42 -45.39
N THR A 8 11.23 -43.51 -44.15
CA THR A 8 10.21 -44.48 -43.72
C THR A 8 9.19 -43.82 -42.79
N LEU A 9 8.05 -43.51 -43.40
CA LEU A 9 6.77 -43.29 -42.75
C LEU A 9 6.36 -44.61 -42.07
N PHE A 10 6.26 -44.65 -40.75
CA PHE A 10 5.59 -45.72 -40.02
C PHE A 10 4.44 -45.13 -39.22
N VAL A 11 3.24 -45.21 -39.80
CA VAL A 11 1.99 -45.12 -39.10
C VAL A 11 1.85 -46.41 -38.27
N ALA A 12 1.83 -46.28 -36.95
CA ALA A 12 1.40 -47.35 -36.05
C ALA A 12 0.36 -46.79 -35.10
N ALA A 13 -0.91 -46.98 -35.48
CA ALA A 13 -2.03 -46.88 -34.57
C ALA A 13 -2.00 -48.11 -33.65
N ALA A 14 -1.81 -47.88 -32.35
CA ALA A 14 -2.08 -48.86 -31.31
C ALA A 14 -2.96 -48.20 -30.25
N ALA A 15 -4.27 -48.39 -30.41
CA ALA A 15 -5.23 -48.13 -29.35
C ALA A 15 -5.13 -49.28 -28.34
N LEU A 16 -4.63 -49.00 -27.15
CA LEU A 16 -4.82 -49.85 -25.98
C LEU A 16 -5.56 -49.03 -24.91
N VAL A 17 -6.82 -49.43 -24.72
CA VAL A 17 -7.72 -48.99 -23.66
C VAL A 17 -7.11 -49.40 -22.32
N ALA A 18 -6.65 -48.41 -21.55
CA ALA A 18 -6.34 -48.57 -20.14
C ALA A 18 -7.45 -47.88 -19.33
N CYS A 19 -8.11 -48.66 -18.46
CA CYS A 19 -9.12 -48.18 -17.54
C CYS A 19 -8.58 -47.08 -16.60
N GLY A 20 -9.28 -45.95 -16.57
CA GLY A 20 -9.78 -45.32 -15.36
C GLY A 20 -8.81 -45.11 -14.20
N LYS A 21 -7.91 -44.14 -14.32
CA LYS A 21 -7.48 -43.35 -13.16
C LYS A 21 -7.15 -41.94 -13.61
N SER A 22 -8.11 -41.02 -13.43
CA SER A 22 -7.84 -39.59 -13.57
C SER A 22 -6.67 -39.23 -12.65
N PRO A 23 -5.69 -38.42 -13.11
CA PRO A 23 -4.73 -37.82 -12.19
C PRO A 23 -5.53 -36.96 -11.21
N GLU A 24 -5.49 -37.31 -9.93
CA GLU A 24 -6.06 -36.47 -8.89
C GLU A 24 -5.25 -35.17 -8.88
N LYS A 25 -5.91 -34.07 -9.22
CA LYS A 25 -5.34 -32.73 -9.12
C LYS A 25 -4.82 -32.59 -7.68
N PRO A 26 -3.59 -32.10 -7.45
CA PRO A 26 -3.12 -31.86 -6.08
C PRO A 26 -4.16 -30.98 -5.40
N THR A 27 -4.87 -31.54 -4.42
CA THR A 27 -5.76 -30.74 -3.59
C THR A 27 -4.88 -29.68 -2.96
N PRO A 28 -5.19 -28.38 -3.08
CA PRO A 28 -4.50 -27.38 -2.30
C PRO A 28 -4.66 -27.81 -0.84
N SER A 29 -3.59 -28.27 -0.20
CA SER A 29 -3.59 -28.46 1.24
C SER A 29 -3.90 -27.08 1.79
N ALA A 30 -5.07 -26.92 2.41
CA ALA A 30 -5.38 -25.70 3.12
C ALA A 30 -4.18 -25.41 4.04
N PRO A 31 -3.59 -24.20 3.98
CA PRO A 31 -2.53 -23.85 4.92
C PRO A 31 -3.05 -24.18 6.32
N PRO A 32 -2.21 -24.75 7.20
CA PRO A 32 -2.66 -25.06 8.56
C PRO A 32 -3.29 -23.79 9.11
N ALA A 33 -4.54 -23.91 9.56
CA ALA A 33 -5.29 -22.81 10.12
C ALA A 33 -4.45 -22.23 11.26
N SER A 34 -3.66 -21.22 10.92
CA SER A 34 -2.84 -20.50 11.86
C SER A 34 -3.87 -19.79 12.71
N THR A 35 -4.08 -20.34 13.91
CA THR A 35 -4.91 -19.71 14.92
C THR A 35 -4.08 -18.52 15.40
N THR A 36 -4.05 -17.46 14.59
CA THR A 36 -3.34 -16.24 14.88
C THR A 36 -4.20 -15.50 15.89
N THR A 37 -3.93 -15.78 17.18
CA THR A 37 -4.01 -14.71 18.17
C THR A 37 -3.32 -13.52 17.55
N VAL A 38 -4.05 -12.43 17.28
CA VAL A 38 -3.46 -11.17 16.79
C VAL A 38 -2.43 -10.78 17.85
N PRO A 39 -1.13 -10.96 17.61
CA PRO A 39 -0.15 -10.68 18.63
C PRO A 39 -0.16 -9.16 18.85
N ALA A 40 -0.09 -8.75 20.12
CA ALA A 40 -0.27 -7.35 20.51
C ALA A 40 0.78 -6.39 19.90
N ASP A 41 1.81 -6.93 19.24
CA ASP A 41 2.92 -6.22 18.63
C ASP A 41 2.79 -6.01 17.11
N ILE A 42 1.68 -6.40 16.46
CA ILE A 42 1.50 -6.17 15.02
C ILE A 42 1.69 -4.68 14.64
N GLY A 43 1.29 -3.75 15.51
CA GLY A 43 1.52 -2.31 15.25
C GLY A 43 3.01 -1.98 15.10
N LYS A 44 3.86 -2.57 15.94
CA LYS A 44 5.30 -2.30 16.00
C LYS A 44 6.04 -2.81 14.76
N SER A 45 5.58 -3.90 14.15
CA SER A 45 6.18 -4.40 12.90
C SER A 45 5.87 -3.49 11.72
N VAL A 46 4.70 -2.86 11.69
CA VAL A 46 4.34 -1.87 10.68
C VAL A 46 5.06 -0.53 10.92
N ASP A 47 5.23 -0.11 12.18
CA ASP A 47 6.03 1.09 12.50
C ASP A 47 7.47 0.95 11.99
N ALA A 48 8.06 -0.23 12.16
CA ALA A 48 9.41 -0.52 11.67
C ALA A 48 9.50 -0.45 10.14
N LEU A 49 8.43 -0.83 9.42
CA LEU A 49 8.38 -0.76 7.96
C LEU A 49 8.42 0.70 7.46
N PHE A 50 7.78 1.61 8.19
CA PHE A 50 7.71 3.03 7.81
C PHE A 50 8.81 3.90 8.43
N ALA A 51 9.49 3.44 9.48
CA ALA A 51 10.54 4.21 10.17
C ALA A 51 11.73 4.61 9.29
N GLY A 52 11.94 3.91 8.18
CA GLY A 52 13.02 4.20 7.21
C GLY A 52 12.62 5.10 6.05
N ILE A 53 11.35 5.53 5.98
CA ILE A 53 10.86 6.36 4.88
C ILE A 53 11.38 7.78 5.10
N PRO A 54 12.20 8.31 4.16
CA PRO A 54 12.68 9.68 4.29
C PRO A 54 11.47 10.62 4.28
N ALA A 55 11.46 11.55 5.23
CA ALA A 55 10.61 12.72 5.19
C ALA A 55 10.76 13.38 3.79
N PRO A 56 9.67 13.70 3.06
CA PRO A 56 9.74 14.57 1.90
C PRO A 56 10.51 15.85 2.26
N ASP A 57 11.20 16.42 1.26
CA ASP A 57 12.11 17.57 1.36
C ASP A 57 11.87 18.40 2.62
N ALA A 58 12.82 18.36 3.56
CA ALA A 58 12.65 18.88 4.92
C ALA A 58 12.22 20.37 4.97
N GLY A 59 12.26 21.11 3.86
CA GLY A 59 11.72 22.47 3.77
C GLY A 59 10.19 22.55 3.62
N THR A 60 9.51 21.48 3.21
CA THR A 60 8.05 21.42 2.94
C THR A 60 7.30 20.67 4.04
N GLU A 61 7.89 19.61 4.62
CA GLU A 61 7.28 18.83 5.70
C GLU A 61 7.60 19.39 7.10
N ALA A 62 8.85 19.82 7.33
CA ALA A 62 9.31 20.20 8.66
C ALA A 62 8.68 21.54 9.09
N GLY A 63 7.67 21.47 9.93
CA GLY A 63 6.97 22.62 10.48
C GLY A 63 5.58 22.87 9.89
N ASN A 64 5.11 22.05 8.94
CA ASN A 64 3.73 22.16 8.47
C ASN A 64 2.76 21.51 9.48
N LEU A 65 2.02 22.36 10.18
CA LEU A 65 1.05 21.94 11.20
C LEU A 65 -0.05 21.05 10.64
N LEU A 66 -0.40 21.17 9.35
CA LEU A 66 -1.44 20.36 8.71
C LEU A 66 -1.02 18.88 8.56
N LEU A 67 0.28 18.60 8.58
CA LEU A 67 0.85 17.24 8.53
C LEU A 67 1.15 16.68 9.92
N SER A 68 1.16 17.52 10.95
CA SER A 68 1.55 17.10 12.31
C SER A 68 0.48 16.24 12.96
N GLU A 69 0.88 15.29 13.80
CA GLU A 69 -0.05 14.57 14.65
C GLU A 69 -0.84 15.53 15.53
N TYR A 70 -2.09 15.15 15.83
CA TYR A 70 -2.96 15.97 16.65
C TYR A 70 -2.56 15.86 18.11
N SER A 71 -2.41 17.01 18.78
CA SER A 71 -2.06 17.05 20.21
C SER A 71 -3.14 17.70 21.09
N GLY A 72 -4.32 17.97 20.51
CA GLY A 72 -5.45 18.55 21.23
C GLY A 72 -6.15 17.56 22.19
N PRO A 73 -7.15 18.04 22.95
CA PRO A 73 -7.93 17.22 23.89
C PRO A 73 -8.58 15.98 23.24
N TYR A 74 -9.08 15.06 24.06
CA TYR A 74 -9.77 13.83 23.60
C TYR A 74 -8.91 12.95 22.67
N ASP A 75 -7.63 12.83 22.99
CA ASP A 75 -6.66 12.01 22.27
C ASP A 75 -6.48 12.39 20.78
N GLY A 76 -6.63 13.67 20.45
CA GLY A 76 -6.23 14.16 19.12
C GLY A 76 -7.20 15.11 18.42
N VAL A 77 -7.78 16.10 19.11
CA VAL A 77 -8.44 17.21 18.40
C VAL A 77 -7.40 17.97 17.54
N PRO A 78 -7.68 18.22 16.23
CA PRO A 78 -6.79 18.99 15.37
C PRO A 78 -6.64 20.46 15.81
N HIS A 79 -5.53 21.08 15.41
CA HIS A 79 -5.22 22.49 15.72
C HIS A 79 -5.95 23.46 14.79
N PHE A 80 -7.28 23.46 14.85
CA PHE A 80 -8.14 24.32 14.02
C PHE A 80 -7.89 25.82 14.25
N ASP A 81 -7.35 26.20 15.41
CA ASP A 81 -6.98 27.57 15.76
C ASP A 81 -5.76 28.10 14.98
N ARG A 82 -5.00 27.22 14.33
CA ARG A 82 -3.72 27.54 13.69
C ARG A 82 -3.60 27.03 12.25
N MET A 83 -4.70 26.55 11.67
CA MET A 83 -4.72 26.14 10.25
C MET A 83 -4.65 27.38 9.34
N ASP A 84 -3.87 27.28 8.27
CA ASP A 84 -3.71 28.35 7.28
C ASP A 84 -3.76 27.77 5.85
N VAL A 85 -4.46 28.47 4.95
CA VAL A 85 -4.63 28.07 3.54
C VAL A 85 -3.29 28.08 2.82
N ALA A 86 -2.38 29.00 3.15
CA ALA A 86 -1.05 29.05 2.54
C ALA A 86 -0.22 27.78 2.79
N GLY A 87 -0.47 27.10 3.92
CA GLY A 87 0.17 25.83 4.25
C GLY A 87 -0.42 24.61 3.54
N LEU A 88 -1.59 24.74 2.90
CA LEU A 88 -2.35 23.60 2.37
C LEU A 88 -1.69 22.94 1.17
N LYS A 89 -1.28 23.73 0.17
CA LYS A 89 -0.59 23.20 -1.01
C LYS A 89 0.70 22.43 -0.66
N PRO A 90 1.65 23.02 0.09
CA PRO A 90 2.86 22.28 0.48
C PRO A 90 2.53 21.05 1.35
N ALA A 91 1.49 21.11 2.19
CA ALA A 91 1.05 19.95 2.97
C ALA A 91 0.53 18.80 2.08
N LEU A 92 -0.29 19.12 1.06
CA LEU A 92 -0.83 18.13 0.13
C LEU A 92 0.30 17.44 -0.65
N GLU A 93 1.23 18.23 -1.21
CA GLU A 93 2.36 17.70 -1.98
C GLU A 93 3.24 16.78 -1.13
N ALA A 94 3.60 17.21 0.08
CA ALA A 94 4.39 16.40 1.00
C ALA A 94 3.62 15.16 1.49
N GLY A 95 2.34 15.28 1.82
CA GLY A 95 1.50 14.15 2.22
C GLY A 95 1.36 13.11 1.11
N MET A 96 1.20 13.53 -0.15
CA MET A 96 1.16 12.63 -1.31
C MET A 96 2.51 11.93 -1.52
N ALA A 97 3.62 12.67 -1.45
CA ALA A 97 4.96 12.10 -1.59
C ALA A 97 5.24 11.05 -0.51
N ARG A 98 4.87 11.32 0.74
CA ARG A 98 5.01 10.38 1.85
C ARG A 98 4.14 9.14 1.68
N ASN A 99 2.86 9.30 1.33
CA ASN A 99 1.97 8.19 1.06
C ASN A 99 2.52 7.29 -0.07
N LEU A 100 3.04 7.89 -1.15
CA LEU A 100 3.65 7.13 -2.23
C LEU A 100 4.85 6.31 -1.73
N ALA A 101 5.73 6.91 -0.92
CA ALA A 101 6.87 6.21 -0.34
C ALA A 101 6.46 5.07 0.61
N GLU A 102 5.36 5.24 1.37
CA GLU A 102 4.76 4.19 2.21
C GLU A 102 4.25 3.02 1.37
N ILE A 103 3.54 3.31 0.28
CA ILE A 103 3.07 2.29 -0.67
C ILE A 103 4.25 1.58 -1.35
N GLU A 104 5.30 2.31 -1.74
CA GLU A 104 6.51 1.73 -2.33
C GLU A 104 7.25 0.81 -1.35
N ALA A 105 7.32 1.18 -0.07
CA ALA A 105 7.93 0.35 0.97
C ALA A 105 7.15 -0.95 1.20
N ILE A 106 5.82 -0.88 1.17
CA ILE A 106 4.94 -2.07 1.24
C ILE A 106 5.13 -2.96 0.01
N ALA A 107 5.06 -2.38 -1.19
CA ALA A 107 5.10 -3.11 -2.45
C ALA A 107 6.46 -3.79 -2.70
N ASN A 108 7.55 -3.18 -2.23
CA ASN A 108 8.92 -3.68 -2.41
C ASN A 108 9.47 -4.39 -1.17
N ASN A 109 8.64 -4.72 -0.17
CA ASN A 109 9.10 -5.45 1.01
C ASN A 109 9.64 -6.84 0.60
N PRO A 110 10.92 -7.17 0.89
CA PRO A 110 11.52 -8.45 0.50
C PRO A 110 11.03 -9.64 1.34
N ASP A 111 10.42 -9.40 2.50
CA ASP A 111 9.88 -10.45 3.35
C ASP A 111 8.65 -11.11 2.71
N ALA A 112 8.37 -12.35 3.12
CA ALA A 112 7.14 -13.02 2.67
C ALA A 112 5.90 -12.18 3.06
N PRO A 113 4.88 -12.05 2.19
CA PRO A 113 3.71 -11.26 2.49
C PRO A 113 2.94 -11.87 3.67
N THR A 114 2.63 -11.02 4.64
CA THR A 114 1.86 -11.31 5.85
C THR A 114 0.72 -10.31 5.97
N PHE A 115 -0.27 -10.61 6.81
CA PHE A 115 -1.36 -9.66 7.07
C PHE A 115 -0.84 -8.31 7.61
N ALA A 116 0.21 -8.35 8.45
CA ALA A 116 0.81 -7.16 9.04
C ALA A 116 1.51 -6.27 7.99
N ASN A 117 2.45 -6.84 7.22
CA ASN A 117 3.27 -6.07 6.29
C ASN A 117 2.54 -5.68 4.98
N THR A 118 1.34 -6.22 4.76
CA THR A 118 0.53 -5.91 3.57
C THR A 118 -0.75 -5.19 3.96
N ILE A 119 -1.70 -5.87 4.62
CA ILE A 119 -3.03 -5.28 4.87
C ILE A 119 -2.99 -4.19 5.92
N ILE A 120 -2.38 -4.45 7.08
CA ILE A 120 -2.33 -3.43 8.15
C ILE A 120 -1.42 -2.28 7.74
N ALA A 121 -0.33 -2.56 7.03
CA ALA A 121 0.50 -1.51 6.47
C ALA A 121 -0.28 -0.63 5.47
N LEU A 122 -1.05 -1.22 4.55
CA LEU A 122 -1.91 -0.46 3.62
C LEU A 122 -2.96 0.38 4.36
N GLU A 123 -3.53 -0.16 5.44
CA GLU A 123 -4.56 0.54 6.21
C GLU A 123 -4.01 1.72 7.03
N ARG A 124 -2.72 1.69 7.33
CA ARG A 124 -2.00 2.76 8.05
C ARG A 124 -1.27 3.73 7.13
N ALA A 125 -1.04 3.35 5.88
CA ALA A 125 -0.42 4.21 4.90
C ALA A 125 -1.30 5.45 4.63
N GLY A 126 -0.66 6.59 4.43
CA GLY A 126 -1.34 7.84 4.14
C GLY A 126 -1.88 8.57 5.36
N ASP A 127 -1.57 8.15 6.59
CA ASP A 127 -2.00 8.83 7.83
C ASP A 127 -1.70 10.34 7.79
N ALA A 128 -0.52 10.73 7.31
CA ALA A 128 -0.14 12.15 7.16
C ALA A 128 -1.02 12.89 6.15
N LEU A 129 -1.27 12.29 4.99
CA LEU A 129 -2.14 12.86 3.95
C LEU A 129 -3.60 12.95 4.44
N GLY A 130 -4.08 11.96 5.19
CA GLY A 130 -5.39 11.96 5.82
C GLY A 130 -5.60 13.14 6.78
N ARG A 131 -4.56 13.53 7.53
CA ARG A 131 -4.60 14.74 8.36
C ARG A 131 -4.79 16.01 7.54
N VAL A 132 -4.07 16.14 6.42
CA VAL A 132 -4.25 17.28 5.50
C VAL A 132 -5.69 17.33 4.96
N PHE A 133 -6.25 16.18 4.58
CA PHE A 133 -7.63 16.12 4.08
C PHE A 133 -8.69 16.48 5.13
N THR A 134 -8.40 16.27 6.42
CA THR A 134 -9.26 16.73 7.52
C THR A 134 -9.44 18.25 7.49
N TYR A 135 -8.35 19.00 7.29
CA TYR A 135 -8.39 20.45 7.15
C TYR A 135 -8.97 20.88 5.80
N TRP A 136 -8.57 20.21 4.71
CA TRP A 136 -9.09 20.47 3.37
C TRP A 136 -10.62 20.40 3.32
N GLY A 137 -11.24 19.42 3.99
CA GLY A 137 -12.69 19.24 4.05
C GLY A 137 -13.42 20.44 4.67
N ILE A 138 -12.79 21.12 5.62
CA ILE A 138 -13.35 22.32 6.25
C ILE A 138 -13.38 23.48 5.27
N TRP A 139 -12.28 23.73 4.55
CA TRP A 139 -12.24 24.78 3.53
C TRP A 139 -13.12 24.47 2.32
N SER A 140 -13.20 23.20 1.89
CA SER A 140 -14.01 22.84 0.74
C SER A 140 -15.52 22.95 1.00
N SER A 141 -15.96 22.80 2.25
CA SER A 141 -17.38 22.78 2.60
C SER A 141 -17.85 24.01 3.38
N ASN A 142 -17.14 24.40 4.44
CA ASN A 142 -17.61 25.38 5.43
C ASN A 142 -16.96 26.75 5.28
N MET A 143 -15.68 26.79 4.92
CA MET A 143 -14.85 28.00 4.88
C MET A 143 -14.26 28.26 3.49
N SER A 144 -15.07 28.06 2.44
CA SER A 144 -14.59 28.19 1.06
C SER A 144 -14.31 29.63 0.69
N THR A 145 -13.11 29.91 0.18
CA THR A 145 -12.66 31.22 -0.29
C THR A 145 -12.24 31.16 -1.77
N PRO A 146 -12.16 32.30 -2.50
CA PRO A 146 -11.58 32.32 -3.84
C PRO A 146 -10.15 31.78 -3.90
N GLU A 147 -9.33 32.07 -2.88
CA GLU A 147 -7.97 31.54 -2.74
C GLU A 147 -7.95 30.01 -2.66
N PHE A 148 -8.74 29.43 -1.74
CA PHE A 148 -8.84 27.97 -1.62
C PHE A 148 -9.33 27.31 -2.92
N ARG A 149 -10.31 27.89 -3.59
CA ARG A 149 -10.82 27.36 -4.87
C ARG A 149 -9.77 27.39 -5.98
N GLY A 150 -8.80 28.30 -5.93
CA GLY A 150 -7.64 28.27 -6.80
C GLY A 150 -6.80 27.01 -6.56
N ILE A 151 -6.47 26.73 -5.29
CA ILE A 151 -5.74 25.51 -4.90
C ILE A 151 -6.53 24.25 -5.27
N GLN A 152 -7.86 24.24 -5.13
CA GLN A 152 -8.71 23.09 -5.43
C GLN A 152 -8.70 22.67 -6.92
N GLN A 153 -8.33 23.57 -7.83
CA GLN A 153 -8.31 23.31 -9.28
C GLN A 153 -6.99 22.74 -9.78
N GLU A 154 -5.94 22.81 -8.97
CA GLU A 154 -4.61 22.25 -9.26
C GLU A 154 -4.61 20.72 -9.10
#